data_AF-A0AAE2D034-F1
#
_entry.id   AF-A0AAE2D034-F1
#
_cell.length_a   1.000
_cell.length_b   1.000
_cell.length_c   1.000
_cell.angle_alpha   90.00
_cell.angle_beta   90.00
_cell.angle_gamma   90.00
#
_symmetry.space_group_name_H-M   'P 1'
#
loop_
_entity.id
_entity.type
_entity.pdbx_description
1 polymer ?
#
loop_
_entity_poly.entity_id
_entity_poly.type
_entity_poly.pdbx_seq_one_letter_code
_entity_poly.pdbx_strand_id
1 'polypeptide(L)'
;MKYDMERMQHIRELTNELDVLNQSLSRPDLNYKDRTALAEKQNKLEERLSNYTGMNLTGKASLEPAYFGNVKRAWPDKLELAPPPIDGEWLPKSAVYALVDLMVVVFSRPKGLFKECQKRIQSGLQTIQEELLQLGITDGVKEVELQHSAIWMAGVYLMLLMQFLENKVAVDLTRTEFVEAQEALVQMRNWFVRFPTILQACESTIEMLRGQYAHSVGCYSEAAFHFLEASKLTQSKSMQAMSQIYAAVSYICIGDAESSAKAVDLIGPVLGVIDSFVGVREKTTALYTYGFLLMRQQNLQEARVRLASGLQTTHTYLGNLQLVSQYLTVLGNLALALHDTGQAREILRSALTLSKKLYDIPTQNWVLSNLTALYQQSGEKGSEMENLEYQRRKIEDLQQRLATAHSSVHHNELIEKVKLQVQQLNEHDMKRAIAGPSKSVDLDIPESVGLLTPQPMPSSARLMDQDIGRLRKRKV
;
A
#
# COMPACT_ATOMS: atom_id res chain seq x y z
N MET A 1 27.37 -43.56 6.80
CA MET A 1 26.68 -44.31 7.88
C MET A 1 27.63 -45.03 8.83
N LYS A 2 28.50 -45.96 8.39
CA LYS A 2 29.41 -46.67 9.32
C LYS A 2 30.46 -45.75 9.98
N TYR A 3 31.04 -44.86 9.19
CA TYR A 3 32.02 -43.84 9.64
C TYR A 3 31.42 -42.82 10.63
N ASP A 4 30.17 -42.41 10.43
CA ASP A 4 29.50 -41.44 11.32
C ASP A 4 29.12 -42.05 12.68
N MET A 5 28.74 -43.33 12.71
CA MET A 5 28.50 -44.05 13.97
C MET A 5 29.79 -44.24 14.77
N GLU A 6 30.88 -44.64 14.11
CA GLU A 6 32.20 -44.79 14.76
C GLU A 6 32.70 -43.45 15.33
N ARG A 7 32.53 -42.35 14.60
CA ARG A 7 32.88 -41.00 15.08
C ARG A 7 32.05 -40.58 16.30
N MET A 8 30.74 -40.85 16.30
CA MET A 8 29.84 -40.47 17.40
C MET A 8 30.04 -41.34 18.65
N GLN A 9 30.54 -42.56 18.48
CA GLN A 9 30.93 -43.43 19.58
C GLN A 9 32.26 -42.96 20.21
N HIS A 10 33.23 -42.57 19.39
CA HIS A 10 34.48 -41.98 19.88
C HIS A 10 34.29 -40.65 20.61
N ILE A 11 33.38 -39.78 20.16
CA ILE A 11 33.06 -38.55 20.89
C ILE A 11 32.48 -38.87 22.26
N ARG A 12 31.56 -39.85 22.36
CA ARG A 12 30.98 -40.29 23.64
C ARG A 12 32.03 -40.87 24.60
N GLU A 13 32.96 -41.66 24.09
CA GLU A 13 34.07 -42.22 24.88
C GLU A 13 34.95 -41.11 25.46
N LEU A 14 35.35 -40.14 24.63
CA LEU A 14 36.17 -39.00 25.06
C LEU A 14 35.44 -38.08 26.05
N THR A 15 34.12 -37.85 25.89
CA THR A 15 33.33 -37.08 26.85
C THR A 15 33.26 -37.79 28.21
N ASN A 16 33.04 -39.11 28.22
CA ASN A 16 32.99 -39.89 29.46
C ASN A 16 34.35 -39.90 30.17
N GLU A 17 35.47 -40.01 29.44
CA GLU A 17 36.81 -39.92 30.01
C GLU A 17 37.08 -38.54 30.63
N LEU A 18 36.63 -37.47 29.97
CA LEU A 18 36.78 -36.10 30.48
C LEU A 18 35.97 -35.89 31.78
N ASP A 19 34.75 -36.42 31.86
CA ASP A 19 33.91 -36.33 33.06
C ASP A 19 34.51 -37.08 34.25
N VAL A 20 35.06 -38.28 34.02
CA VAL A 20 35.78 -39.04 35.06
C VAL A 20 37.03 -38.28 35.54
N LEU A 21 37.74 -37.63 34.62
CA LEU A 21 38.94 -36.86 34.94
C LEU A 21 38.61 -35.57 35.71
N ASN A 22 37.50 -34.90 35.36
CA ASN A 22 36.98 -33.74 36.09
C ASN A 22 36.51 -34.11 37.51
N GLN A 23 35.85 -35.26 37.66
CA GLN A 23 35.50 -35.79 38.99
C GLN A 23 36.76 -36.11 39.81
N SER A 24 37.81 -36.60 39.17
CA SER A 24 39.10 -36.84 39.82
C SER A 24 39.77 -35.55 40.28
N LEU A 25 39.78 -34.50 39.43
CA LEU A 25 40.31 -33.17 39.76
C LEU A 25 39.51 -32.43 40.84
N SER A 26 38.24 -32.77 41.02
CA SER A 26 37.37 -32.18 42.05
C SER A 26 37.64 -32.70 43.47
N ARG A 27 38.48 -33.73 43.63
CA ARG A 27 38.87 -34.25 44.95
C ARG A 27 39.83 -33.28 45.67
N PRO A 28 39.54 -32.89 46.93
CA PRO A 28 40.33 -31.89 47.64
C PRO A 28 41.71 -32.40 48.12
N ASP A 29 41.92 -33.72 48.20
CA ASP A 29 43.11 -34.33 48.81
C ASP A 29 44.25 -34.66 47.81
N LEU A 30 44.30 -33.98 46.67
CA LEU A 30 45.29 -34.24 45.61
C LEU A 30 46.58 -33.44 45.81
N ASN A 31 47.72 -34.13 45.73
CA ASN A 31 49.05 -33.51 45.76
C ASN A 31 49.24 -32.60 44.53
N TYR A 32 49.94 -31.47 44.70
CA TYR A 32 50.09 -30.41 43.70
C TYR A 32 50.62 -30.94 42.35
N LYS A 33 51.59 -31.88 42.39
CA LYS A 33 52.16 -32.49 41.17
C LYS A 33 51.15 -33.37 40.40
N ASP A 34 50.28 -34.09 41.11
CA ASP A 34 49.26 -34.93 40.50
C ASP A 34 48.14 -34.10 39.91
N ARG A 35 47.80 -32.99 40.59
CA ARG A 35 46.81 -32.02 40.10
C ARG A 35 47.26 -31.34 38.81
N THR A 36 48.54 -30.96 38.69
CA THR A 36 49.08 -30.39 37.46
C THR A 36 49.14 -31.40 36.32
N ALA A 37 49.50 -32.66 36.60
CA ALA A 37 49.54 -33.71 35.59
C ALA A 37 48.14 -34.08 35.07
N LEU A 38 47.13 -34.07 35.96
CA LEU A 38 45.73 -34.28 35.58
C LEU A 38 45.17 -33.09 34.80
N ALA A 39 45.47 -31.85 35.18
CA ALA A 39 45.06 -30.67 34.41
C ALA A 39 45.68 -30.65 33.00
N GLU A 40 46.93 -31.09 32.85
CA GLU A 40 47.55 -31.19 31.52
C GLU A 40 46.91 -32.30 30.66
N LYS A 41 46.49 -33.41 31.28
CA LYS A 41 45.70 -34.45 30.59
C LYS A 41 44.31 -33.97 30.21
N GLN A 42 43.67 -33.17 31.05
CA GLN A 42 42.38 -32.53 30.77
C GLN A 42 42.47 -31.67 29.50
N ASN A 43 43.45 -30.78 29.43
CA ASN A 43 43.63 -29.89 28.29
C ASN A 43 43.86 -30.67 26.98
N LYS A 44 44.64 -31.76 27.02
CA LYS A 44 44.88 -32.62 25.84
C LYS A 44 43.63 -33.37 25.39
N LEU A 45 42.76 -33.77 26.33
CA LEU A 45 41.47 -34.41 26.03
C LEU A 45 40.46 -33.40 25.45
N GLU A 46 40.39 -32.20 26.03
CA GLU A 46 39.55 -31.11 25.52
C GLU A 46 39.96 -30.64 24.13
N GLU A 47 41.26 -30.55 23.84
CA GLU A 47 41.78 -30.22 22.51
C GLU A 47 41.44 -31.31 21.47
N ARG A 48 41.57 -32.59 21.85
CA ARG A 48 41.15 -33.70 20.98
C ARG A 48 39.64 -33.68 20.73
N LEU A 49 38.85 -33.43 21.75
CA LEU A 49 37.39 -33.37 21.63
C LEU A 49 36.94 -32.16 20.79
N SER A 50 37.61 -31.02 20.92
CA SER A 50 37.42 -29.84 20.06
C SER A 50 37.74 -30.15 18.60
N ASN A 51 38.84 -30.84 18.31
CA ASN A 51 39.20 -31.26 16.96
C ASN A 51 38.15 -32.20 16.32
N TYR A 52 37.51 -33.07 17.12
CA TYR A 52 36.45 -33.95 16.63
C TYR A 52 35.07 -33.28 16.53
N THR A 53 34.79 -32.25 17.34
CA THR A 53 33.45 -31.63 17.48
C THR A 53 33.34 -30.26 16.77
N GLY A 54 34.46 -29.62 16.44
CA GLY A 54 34.52 -28.35 15.72
C GLY A 54 34.04 -27.12 16.51
N MET A 55 34.00 -27.18 17.85
CA MET A 55 33.55 -26.07 18.72
C MET A 55 34.55 -25.83 19.86
N ASN A 56 34.97 -24.58 20.03
CA ASN A 56 35.74 -24.14 21.20
C ASN A 56 34.84 -24.11 22.44
N LEU A 57 35.06 -25.04 23.37
CA LEU A 57 34.42 -25.08 24.68
C LEU A 57 35.21 -24.21 25.68
N THR A 58 35.18 -22.89 25.51
CA THR A 58 35.51 -21.98 26.62
C THR A 58 34.37 -21.01 26.84
N GLY A 59 33.77 -21.10 28.02
CA GLY A 59 32.65 -20.28 28.44
C GLY A 59 33.01 -18.79 28.51
N LYS A 60 32.81 -18.09 27.40
CA LYS A 60 32.41 -16.68 27.38
C LYS A 60 31.33 -16.57 26.32
N ALA A 61 30.07 -16.53 26.77
CA ALA A 61 28.94 -16.23 25.91
C ALA A 61 29.08 -14.80 25.37
N SER A 62 29.63 -14.65 24.16
CA SER A 62 29.28 -13.52 23.31
C SER A 62 27.84 -13.75 22.86
N LEU A 63 26.92 -12.97 23.43
CA LEU A 63 25.57 -12.81 22.89
C LEU A 63 25.68 -12.16 21.52
N GLU A 64 25.94 -12.95 20.48
CA GLU A 64 25.62 -12.54 19.12
C GLU A 64 24.12 -12.78 18.87
N PRO A 65 23.39 -11.77 18.36
CA PRO A 65 21.99 -11.96 17.97
C PRO A 65 21.94 -13.01 16.88
N ALA A 66 21.06 -14.01 17.02
CA ALA A 66 20.84 -15.05 16.03
C ALA A 66 20.39 -14.43 14.70
N TYR A 67 21.36 -14.13 13.84
CA TYR A 67 21.16 -13.93 12.41
C TYR A 67 20.99 -15.29 11.73
N PHE A 68 20.09 -15.28 10.77
CA PHE A 68 19.82 -16.28 9.74
C PHE A 68 20.93 -17.31 9.47
N GLY A 69 20.52 -18.58 9.42
CA GLY A 69 21.21 -19.63 8.70
C GLY A 69 22.27 -20.40 9.49
N ASN A 70 22.08 -21.71 9.55
CA ASN A 70 23.04 -22.74 9.97
C ASN A 70 23.37 -22.87 11.46
N VAL A 71 22.52 -23.60 12.20
CA VAL A 71 23.01 -24.69 13.05
C VAL A 71 22.00 -25.85 12.97
N LYS A 72 22.40 -26.97 12.33
CA LYS A 72 21.67 -28.25 12.44
C LYS A 72 21.74 -28.73 13.90
N ARG A 73 20.79 -28.30 14.72
CA ARG A 73 20.49 -28.93 16.02
C ARG A 73 19.71 -30.22 15.73
N ALA A 74 20.39 -31.36 15.82
CA ALA A 74 19.75 -32.67 15.81
C ALA A 74 19.03 -32.86 17.16
N TRP A 75 17.75 -32.50 17.22
CA TRP A 75 16.84 -32.91 18.28
C TRP A 75 15.94 -34.01 17.68
N PRO A 76 15.82 -35.21 18.29
CA PRO A 76 15.22 -36.36 17.61
C PRO A 76 13.70 -36.27 17.41
N ASP A 77 13.01 -35.32 18.05
CA ASP A 77 11.55 -35.27 18.05
C ASP A 77 11.04 -33.88 17.62
N LYS A 78 11.12 -33.57 16.33
CA LYS A 78 10.27 -32.53 15.74
C LYS A 78 9.27 -33.20 14.81
N LEU A 79 7.98 -32.96 15.04
CA LEU A 79 6.98 -33.14 13.99
C LEU A 79 7.54 -32.47 12.73
N GLU A 80 7.62 -33.22 11.62
CA GLU A 80 7.92 -32.65 10.31
C GLU A 80 6.79 -31.69 9.94
N LEU A 81 6.96 -30.42 10.33
CA LEU A 81 6.20 -29.34 9.75
C LEU A 81 6.52 -29.32 8.26
N ALA A 82 5.50 -29.12 7.43
CA ALA A 82 5.68 -28.94 5.99
C ALA A 82 6.83 -27.96 5.72
N PRO A 83 7.63 -28.17 4.66
CA PRO A 83 8.73 -27.27 4.33
C PRO A 83 8.21 -25.83 4.29
N PRO A 84 8.95 -24.85 4.85
CA PRO A 84 8.51 -23.47 4.83
C PRO A 84 8.24 -23.08 3.37
N PRO A 85 7.11 -22.43 3.05
CA PRO A 85 6.61 -22.28 1.68
C PRO A 85 7.55 -21.52 0.72
N ILE A 86 8.67 -20.98 1.20
CA ILE A 86 9.66 -20.22 0.42
C ILE A 86 11.10 -20.56 0.82
N ASP A 87 11.38 -21.75 1.36
CA ASP A 87 12.74 -22.16 1.79
C ASP A 87 13.44 -21.17 2.77
N GLY A 88 12.67 -20.29 3.43
CA GLY A 88 13.18 -19.24 4.31
C GLY A 88 13.42 -17.87 3.65
N GLU A 89 13.11 -17.69 2.36
CA GLU A 89 13.11 -16.40 1.68
C GLU A 89 11.86 -15.56 2.00
N TRP A 90 11.99 -14.24 2.02
CA TRP A 90 10.90 -13.32 2.36
C TRP A 90 9.84 -13.19 1.26
N LEU A 91 10.28 -13.23 0.00
CA LEU A 91 9.44 -13.13 -1.19
C LEU A 91 10.07 -13.97 -2.32
N PRO A 92 9.25 -14.54 -3.23
CA PRO A 92 9.76 -15.22 -4.42
C PRO A 92 10.62 -14.28 -5.27
N LYS A 93 11.69 -14.80 -5.88
CA LYS A 93 12.64 -14.00 -6.67
C LYS A 93 11.96 -13.15 -7.77
N SER A 94 11.00 -13.70 -8.50
CA SER A 94 10.25 -12.95 -9.52
C SER A 94 9.39 -11.84 -8.91
N ALA A 95 8.79 -12.07 -7.74
CA ALA A 95 8.08 -11.04 -6.98
C ALA A 95 9.01 -9.91 -6.53
N VAL A 96 10.26 -10.22 -6.16
CA VAL A 96 11.27 -9.20 -5.84
C VAL A 96 11.59 -8.33 -7.06
N TYR A 97 11.76 -8.93 -8.23
CA TYR A 97 12.00 -8.14 -9.46
C TYR A 97 10.82 -7.24 -9.81
N ALA A 98 9.60 -7.76 -9.72
CA ALA A 98 8.39 -6.96 -9.91
C ALA A 98 8.28 -5.84 -8.87
N LEU A 99 8.65 -6.09 -7.60
CA LEU A 99 8.66 -5.07 -6.56
C LEU A 99 9.67 -3.96 -6.84
N VAL A 100 10.84 -4.27 -7.40
CA VAL A 100 11.83 -3.26 -7.82
C VAL A 100 11.25 -2.37 -8.92
N ASP A 101 10.61 -2.96 -9.93
CA ASP A 101 9.93 -2.19 -10.98
C ASP A 101 8.84 -1.30 -10.38
N LEU A 102 8.04 -1.81 -9.44
CA LEU A 102 6.99 -1.05 -8.76
C LEU A 102 7.58 0.13 -7.95
N MET A 103 8.68 -0.08 -7.23
CA MET A 103 9.36 0.99 -6.49
C MET A 103 9.80 2.11 -7.43
N VAL A 104 10.41 1.76 -8.57
CA VAL A 104 10.80 2.76 -9.58
C VAL A 104 9.59 3.56 -10.04
N VAL A 105 8.46 2.89 -10.32
CA VAL A 105 7.20 3.54 -10.73
C VAL A 105 6.70 4.52 -9.67
N VAL A 106 6.62 4.10 -8.40
CA VAL A 106 6.09 4.91 -7.29
C VAL A 106 6.91 6.20 -7.08
N PHE A 107 8.24 6.14 -7.23
CA PHE A 107 9.10 7.33 -7.09
C PHE A 107 9.18 8.20 -8.35
N SER A 108 8.93 7.61 -9.53
CA SER A 108 9.06 8.27 -10.82
C SER A 108 7.79 8.97 -11.27
N ARG A 109 6.61 8.44 -10.88
CA ARG A 109 5.29 8.98 -11.21
C ARG A 109 5.09 10.43 -10.72
N PRO A 110 5.35 10.78 -9.44
CA PRO A 110 5.20 12.17 -8.98
C PRO A 110 6.11 13.16 -9.72
N LYS A 111 7.26 12.69 -10.23
CA LYS A 111 8.23 13.50 -10.98
C LYS A 111 7.89 13.66 -12.47
N GLY A 112 6.79 13.05 -12.92
CA GLY A 112 6.33 13.09 -14.31
C GLY A 112 7.19 12.29 -15.28
N LEU A 113 7.92 11.27 -14.82
CA LEU A 113 8.78 10.43 -15.67
C LEU A 113 7.98 9.30 -16.33
N PHE A 114 6.87 9.64 -16.98
CA PHE A 114 5.85 8.66 -17.40
C PHE A 114 6.32 7.63 -18.43
N LYS A 115 7.27 7.98 -19.30
CA LYS A 115 7.83 7.01 -20.26
C LYS A 115 8.55 5.86 -19.58
N GLU A 116 9.30 6.15 -18.51
CA GLU A 116 9.97 5.11 -17.72
C GLU A 116 8.96 4.35 -16.87
N CYS A 117 7.99 5.05 -16.27
CA CYS A 117 6.89 4.39 -15.54
C CYS A 117 6.17 3.37 -16.42
N GLN A 118 5.81 3.72 -17.67
CA GLN A 118 5.11 2.81 -18.58
C GLN A 118 5.92 1.55 -18.89
N LYS A 119 7.23 1.68 -19.15
CA LYS A 119 8.12 0.53 -19.37
C LYS A 119 8.19 -0.39 -18.15
N ARG A 120 8.34 0.20 -16.96
CA ARG A 120 8.45 -0.54 -15.69
C ARG A 120 7.13 -1.22 -15.31
N ILE A 121 6.01 -0.54 -15.53
CA ILE A 121 4.67 -1.13 -15.37
C ILE A 121 4.51 -2.33 -16.29
N GLN A 122 4.86 -2.20 -17.58
CA GLN A 122 4.75 -3.30 -18.53
C GLN A 122 5.64 -4.50 -18.15
N SER A 123 6.90 -4.24 -17.79
CA SER A 123 7.87 -5.25 -17.33
C SER A 123 7.36 -6.00 -16.09
N GLY A 124 6.90 -5.26 -15.07
CA GLY A 124 6.39 -5.84 -13.84
C GLY A 124 5.10 -6.64 -14.05
N LEU A 125 4.15 -6.11 -14.84
CA LEU A 125 2.91 -6.81 -15.17
C LEU A 125 3.18 -8.11 -15.94
N GLN A 126 4.10 -8.09 -16.91
CA GLN A 126 4.48 -9.29 -17.65
C GLN A 126 5.06 -10.37 -16.72
N THR A 127 6.01 -9.98 -15.86
CA THR A 127 6.64 -10.89 -14.88
C THR A 127 5.58 -11.53 -13.98
N ILE A 128 4.64 -10.73 -13.46
CA ILE A 128 3.57 -11.22 -12.59
C ILE A 128 2.61 -12.15 -13.35
N GLN A 129 2.23 -11.82 -14.58
CA GLN A 129 1.34 -12.65 -15.38
C GLN A 129 1.96 -14.01 -15.69
N GLU A 130 3.25 -14.05 -16.04
CA GLU A 130 3.97 -15.31 -16.28
C GLU A 130 3.98 -16.21 -15.02
N GLU A 131 4.18 -15.64 -13.85
CA GLU A 131 4.16 -16.37 -12.57
C GLU A 131 2.74 -16.84 -12.18
N LEU A 132 1.72 -16.00 -12.38
CA LEU A 132 0.33 -16.39 -12.14
C LEU A 132 -0.08 -17.55 -13.06
N LEU A 133 0.36 -17.55 -14.32
CA LEU A 133 0.13 -18.65 -15.25
C LEU A 133 0.82 -19.95 -14.79
N GLN A 134 2.05 -19.88 -14.27
CA GLN A 134 2.76 -21.04 -13.70
C GLN A 134 2.04 -21.61 -12.47
N LEU A 135 1.40 -20.76 -11.67
CA LEU A 135 0.54 -21.16 -10.55
C LEU A 135 -0.84 -21.69 -10.99
N GLY A 136 -1.09 -21.78 -12.30
CA GLY A 136 -2.35 -22.28 -12.86
C GLY A 136 -3.49 -21.26 -12.82
N ILE A 137 -3.21 -19.98 -12.56
CA ILE A 137 -4.21 -18.92 -12.51
C ILE A 137 -4.38 -18.35 -13.93
N THR A 138 -5.22 -19.04 -14.71
CA THR A 138 -5.62 -18.62 -16.06
C THR A 138 -6.97 -17.91 -16.03
N ASP A 139 -7.45 -17.44 -17.19
CA ASP A 139 -8.77 -16.82 -17.29
C ASP A 139 -9.88 -17.81 -16.89
N GLY A 140 -10.71 -17.39 -15.94
CA GLY A 140 -11.83 -18.18 -15.42
C GLY A 140 -11.60 -18.83 -14.06
N VAL A 141 -10.35 -19.00 -13.63
CA VAL A 141 -10.05 -19.56 -12.30
C VAL A 141 -10.52 -18.61 -11.20
N LYS A 142 -11.30 -19.15 -10.25
CA LYS A 142 -11.82 -18.43 -9.08
C LYS A 142 -11.07 -18.79 -7.82
N GLU A 143 -11.17 -17.93 -6.80
CA GLU A 143 -10.49 -18.15 -5.51
C GLU A 143 -10.77 -19.53 -4.88
N VAL A 144 -12.01 -20.01 -4.98
CA VAL A 144 -12.43 -21.32 -4.43
C VAL A 144 -11.76 -22.52 -5.09
N GLU A 145 -11.18 -22.34 -6.28
CA GLU A 145 -10.49 -23.39 -7.03
C GLU A 145 -8.98 -23.42 -6.72
N LEU A 146 -8.48 -22.45 -5.94
CA LEU A 146 -7.08 -22.42 -5.53
C LEU A 146 -6.77 -23.50 -4.51
N GLN A 147 -5.68 -24.24 -4.74
CA GLN A 147 -5.13 -25.13 -3.73
C GLN A 147 -4.60 -24.32 -2.54
N HIS A 148 -4.77 -24.82 -1.33
CA HIS A 148 -4.37 -24.10 -0.10
C HIS A 148 -2.89 -23.68 -0.08
N SER A 149 -2.01 -24.50 -0.67
CA SER A 149 -0.58 -24.21 -0.83
C SER A 149 -0.29 -23.05 -1.80
N ALA A 150 -1.16 -22.84 -2.80
CA ALA A 150 -0.99 -21.80 -3.82
C ALA A 150 -1.52 -20.43 -3.39
N ILE A 151 -2.42 -20.37 -2.38
CA ILE A 151 -3.09 -19.13 -1.94
C ILE A 151 -2.07 -18.05 -1.54
N TRP A 152 -1.04 -18.42 -0.78
CA TRP A 152 -0.04 -17.45 -0.30
C TRP A 152 0.80 -16.86 -1.45
N MET A 153 1.27 -17.72 -2.35
CA MET A 153 2.08 -17.33 -3.50
C MET A 153 1.26 -16.50 -4.50
N ALA A 154 0.05 -16.95 -4.81
CA ALA A 154 -0.91 -16.22 -5.63
C ALA A 154 -1.23 -14.86 -5.02
N GLY A 155 -1.45 -14.80 -3.71
CA GLY A 155 -1.78 -13.56 -3.00
C GLY A 155 -0.71 -12.48 -3.14
N VAL A 156 0.57 -12.84 -3.05
CA VAL A 156 1.69 -11.90 -3.27
C VAL A 156 1.63 -11.30 -4.68
N TYR A 157 1.52 -12.15 -5.70
CA TYR A 157 1.49 -11.71 -7.09
C TYR A 157 0.22 -10.91 -7.42
N LEU A 158 -0.94 -11.32 -6.93
CA LEU A 158 -2.21 -10.61 -7.09
C LEU A 158 -2.15 -9.23 -6.43
N MET A 159 -1.59 -9.11 -5.23
CA MET A 159 -1.43 -7.80 -4.58
C MET A 159 -0.49 -6.88 -5.35
N LEU A 160 0.64 -7.40 -5.85
CA LEU A 160 1.56 -6.63 -6.70
C LEU A 160 0.86 -6.21 -8.01
N LEU A 161 0.08 -7.10 -8.62
CA LEU A 161 -0.70 -6.82 -9.82
C LEU A 161 -1.62 -5.61 -9.59
N MET A 162 -2.37 -5.62 -8.49
CA MET A 162 -3.27 -4.52 -8.14
C MET A 162 -2.52 -3.20 -7.94
N GLN A 163 -1.31 -3.23 -7.35
CA GLN A 163 -0.47 -2.03 -7.19
C GLN A 163 0.07 -1.49 -8.52
N PHE A 164 0.41 -2.36 -9.47
CA PHE A 164 0.79 -1.93 -10.82
C PHE A 164 -0.38 -1.32 -11.58
N LEU A 165 -1.55 -1.95 -11.52
CA LEU A 165 -2.75 -1.43 -12.16
C LEU A 165 -3.20 -0.10 -11.56
N GLU A 166 -3.14 0.07 -10.24
CA GLU A 166 -3.39 1.35 -9.57
C GLU A 166 -2.49 2.46 -10.13
N ASN A 167 -1.19 2.20 -10.24
CA ASN A 167 -0.25 3.17 -10.78
C ASN A 167 -0.43 3.41 -12.28
N LYS A 168 -0.85 2.40 -13.05
CA LYS A 168 -1.22 2.53 -14.46
C LYS A 168 -2.40 3.49 -14.61
N VAL A 169 -3.50 3.25 -13.90
CA VAL A 169 -4.69 4.13 -13.89
C VAL A 169 -4.28 5.56 -13.54
N ALA A 170 -3.46 5.74 -12.49
CA ALA A 170 -3.04 7.08 -12.08
C ALA A 170 -2.18 7.82 -13.13
N VAL A 171 -1.30 7.11 -13.84
CA VAL A 171 -0.50 7.69 -14.95
C VAL A 171 -1.40 8.04 -16.13
N ASP A 172 -2.26 7.12 -16.53
CA ASP A 172 -3.11 7.26 -17.71
C ASP A 172 -4.14 8.39 -17.50
N LEU A 173 -4.76 8.49 -16.31
CA LEU A 173 -5.62 9.62 -15.95
C LEU A 173 -4.88 10.97 -15.98
N THR A 174 -3.64 11.03 -15.46
CA THR A 174 -2.86 12.28 -15.46
C THR A 174 -2.54 12.74 -16.88
N ARG A 175 -2.30 11.78 -17.78
CA ARG A 175 -2.02 12.02 -19.21
C ARG A 175 -3.28 12.18 -20.06
N THR A 176 -4.47 12.12 -19.45
CA THR A 176 -5.77 12.18 -20.12
C THR A 176 -5.96 11.06 -21.15
N GLU A 177 -5.39 9.89 -20.85
CA GLU A 177 -5.54 8.62 -21.57
C GLU A 177 -6.69 7.84 -20.89
N PHE A 178 -7.92 8.35 -21.06
CA PHE A 178 -9.07 7.89 -20.28
C PHE A 178 -9.49 6.46 -20.61
N VAL A 179 -9.38 6.03 -21.87
CA VAL A 179 -9.78 4.68 -22.30
C VAL A 179 -8.84 3.64 -21.70
N GLU A 180 -7.53 3.90 -21.74
CA GLU A 180 -6.50 3.05 -21.15
C GLU A 180 -6.66 2.96 -19.62
N ALA A 181 -7.06 4.07 -18.99
CA ALA A 181 -7.40 4.07 -17.57
C ALA A 181 -8.65 3.22 -17.25
N GLN A 182 -9.69 3.26 -18.11
CA GLN A 182 -10.87 2.41 -17.96
C GLN A 182 -10.50 0.92 -18.05
N GLU A 183 -9.71 0.54 -19.06
CA GLU A 183 -9.28 -0.85 -19.28
C GLU A 183 -8.53 -1.40 -18.07
N ALA A 184 -7.57 -0.64 -17.55
CA ALA A 184 -6.83 -1.04 -16.35
C ALA A 184 -7.73 -1.15 -15.11
N LEU A 185 -8.69 -0.23 -14.94
CA LEU A 185 -9.62 -0.25 -13.81
C LEU A 185 -10.63 -1.41 -13.89
N VAL A 186 -11.12 -1.73 -15.08
CA VAL A 186 -11.95 -2.92 -15.32
C VAL A 186 -11.16 -4.19 -15.07
N GLN A 187 -9.90 -4.23 -15.49
CA GLN A 187 -9.01 -5.34 -15.16
C GLN A 187 -8.87 -5.52 -13.65
N MET A 188 -8.66 -4.44 -12.88
CA MET A 188 -8.63 -4.50 -11.41
C MET A 188 -9.93 -5.06 -10.82
N ARG A 189 -11.09 -4.60 -11.31
CA ARG A 189 -12.39 -5.12 -10.87
C ARG A 189 -12.55 -6.60 -11.17
N ASN A 190 -12.16 -7.04 -12.37
CA ASN A 190 -12.24 -8.45 -12.77
C ASN A 190 -11.37 -9.33 -11.87
N TRP A 191 -10.15 -8.90 -11.53
CA TRP A 191 -9.31 -9.62 -10.56
C TRP A 191 -9.94 -9.64 -9.16
N PHE A 192 -10.48 -8.52 -8.70
CA PHE A 192 -11.15 -8.45 -7.40
C PHE A 192 -12.37 -9.37 -7.30
N VAL A 193 -13.22 -9.41 -8.34
CA VAL A 193 -14.39 -10.31 -8.37
C VAL A 193 -13.97 -11.78 -8.37
N ARG A 194 -12.83 -12.12 -8.96
CA ARG A 194 -12.29 -13.49 -8.99
C ARG A 194 -11.63 -13.91 -7.68
N PHE A 195 -10.97 -12.98 -6.99
CA PHE A 195 -10.20 -13.20 -5.76
C PHE A 195 -10.56 -12.23 -4.63
N PRO A 196 -11.84 -12.19 -4.20
CA PRO A 196 -12.34 -11.15 -3.31
C PRO A 196 -11.78 -11.20 -1.89
N THR A 197 -11.48 -12.38 -1.35
CA THR A 197 -10.95 -12.47 0.03
C THR A 197 -9.45 -12.16 0.05
N ILE A 198 -8.69 -12.65 -0.94
CA ILE A 198 -7.27 -12.28 -1.10
C ILE A 198 -7.10 -10.77 -1.33
N LEU A 199 -7.93 -10.19 -2.21
CA LEU A 199 -7.83 -8.79 -2.62
C LEU A 199 -8.73 -7.85 -1.82
N GLN A 200 -9.26 -8.27 -0.68
CA GLN A 200 -10.18 -7.48 0.15
C GLN A 200 -9.63 -6.09 0.47
N ALA A 201 -8.32 -5.98 0.75
CA ALA A 201 -7.67 -4.71 1.05
C ALA A 201 -7.69 -3.71 -0.12
N CYS A 202 -7.84 -4.19 -1.36
CA CYS A 202 -7.87 -3.37 -2.56
C CYS A 202 -9.25 -2.76 -2.86
N GLU A 203 -10.33 -3.22 -2.21
CA GLU A 203 -11.70 -2.76 -2.51
C GLU A 203 -11.82 -1.24 -2.39
N SER A 204 -11.32 -0.67 -1.29
CA SER A 204 -11.32 0.79 -1.07
C SER A 204 -10.49 1.55 -2.12
N THR A 205 -9.38 0.97 -2.59
CA THR A 205 -8.56 1.56 -3.64
C THR A 205 -9.28 1.52 -4.99
N ILE A 206 -9.97 0.43 -5.33
CA ILE A 206 -10.74 0.34 -6.57
C ILE A 206 -11.85 1.40 -6.58
N GLU A 207 -12.61 1.55 -5.50
CA GLU A 207 -13.63 2.60 -5.39
C GLU A 207 -13.03 4.01 -5.45
N MET A 208 -11.85 4.23 -4.84
CA MET A 208 -11.12 5.49 -4.98
C MET A 208 -10.79 5.80 -6.45
N LEU A 209 -10.27 4.83 -7.19
CA LEU A 209 -9.90 4.99 -8.60
C LEU A 209 -11.13 5.21 -9.49
N ARG A 210 -12.26 4.56 -9.20
CA ARG A 210 -13.55 4.84 -9.86
C ARG A 210 -13.95 6.30 -9.66
N GLY A 211 -13.82 6.81 -8.44
CA GLY A 211 -14.05 8.22 -8.13
C GLY A 211 -13.12 9.16 -8.91
N GLN A 212 -11.83 8.84 -8.99
CA GLN A 212 -10.85 9.64 -9.75
C GLN A 212 -11.17 9.67 -11.24
N TYR A 213 -11.49 8.51 -11.83
CA TYR A 213 -11.90 8.42 -13.22
C TYR A 213 -13.20 9.22 -13.47
N ALA A 214 -14.24 9.01 -12.67
CA ALA A 214 -15.50 9.75 -12.76
C ALA A 214 -15.28 11.27 -12.66
N HIS A 215 -14.39 11.71 -11.77
CA HIS A 215 -14.02 13.11 -11.63
C HIS A 215 -13.33 13.64 -12.89
N SER A 216 -12.36 12.88 -13.42
CA SER A 216 -11.60 13.26 -14.62
C SER A 216 -12.47 13.40 -15.87
N VAL A 217 -13.57 12.65 -15.96
CA VAL A 217 -14.53 12.75 -17.08
C VAL A 217 -15.69 13.71 -16.84
N GLY A 218 -15.71 14.41 -15.69
CA GLY A 218 -16.72 15.43 -15.38
C GLY A 218 -18.00 14.90 -14.71
N CYS A 219 -18.06 13.61 -14.37
CA CYS A 219 -19.16 13.01 -13.60
C CYS A 219 -18.96 13.25 -12.10
N TYR A 220 -19.04 14.51 -11.66
CA TYR A 220 -18.66 14.90 -10.29
C TYR A 220 -19.55 14.32 -9.19
N SER A 221 -20.83 14.07 -9.49
CA SER A 221 -21.77 13.52 -8.49
C SER A 221 -21.51 12.04 -8.22
N GLU A 222 -21.17 11.30 -9.28
CA GLU A 222 -20.71 9.91 -9.28
C GLU A 222 -19.35 9.81 -8.59
N ALA A 223 -18.43 10.72 -8.91
CA ALA A 223 -17.12 10.78 -8.27
C ALA A 223 -17.23 10.95 -6.75
N ALA A 224 -18.03 11.92 -6.29
CA ALA A 224 -18.26 12.15 -4.86
C ALA A 224 -18.85 10.92 -4.17
N PHE A 225 -19.78 10.22 -4.83
CA PHE A 225 -20.33 8.97 -4.32
C PHE A 225 -19.23 7.90 -4.10
N HIS A 226 -18.42 7.63 -5.13
CA HIS A 226 -17.36 6.61 -5.05
C HIS A 226 -16.31 6.93 -3.99
N PHE A 227 -15.90 8.20 -3.87
CA PHE A 227 -14.99 8.61 -2.81
C PHE A 227 -15.58 8.37 -1.41
N LEU A 228 -16.85 8.70 -1.20
CA LEU A 228 -17.51 8.47 0.09
C LEU A 228 -17.70 6.98 0.40
N GLU A 229 -17.94 6.13 -0.59
CA GLU A 229 -17.95 4.68 -0.40
C GLU A 229 -16.55 4.13 -0.07
N ALA A 230 -15.50 4.56 -0.77
CA ALA A 230 -14.12 4.19 -0.47
C ALA A 230 -13.73 4.51 0.99
N SER A 231 -14.18 5.65 1.51
CA SER A 231 -13.98 6.05 2.91
C SER A 231 -14.59 5.06 3.91
N LYS A 232 -15.75 4.49 3.60
CA LYS A 232 -16.46 3.53 4.46
C LYS A 232 -15.81 2.14 4.46
N LEU A 233 -15.14 1.79 3.36
CA LEU A 233 -14.53 0.47 3.16
C LEU A 233 -13.14 0.34 3.80
N THR A 234 -12.50 1.44 4.17
CA THR A 234 -11.14 1.44 4.71
C THR A 234 -11.09 1.80 6.19
N GLN A 235 -10.17 1.16 6.92
CA GLN A 235 -9.83 1.52 8.31
C GLN A 235 -8.67 2.52 8.37
N SER A 236 -8.02 2.82 7.23
CA SER A 236 -6.91 3.77 7.18
C SER A 236 -7.42 5.20 7.29
N LYS A 237 -7.08 5.89 8.37
CA LYS A 237 -7.40 7.33 8.57
C LYS A 237 -6.86 8.21 7.44
N SER A 238 -5.70 7.87 6.89
CA SER A 238 -5.11 8.59 5.75
C SER A 238 -5.96 8.42 4.49
N MET A 239 -6.40 7.19 4.18
CA MET A 239 -7.28 6.94 3.04
C MET A 239 -8.66 7.58 3.23
N GLN A 240 -9.22 7.53 4.45
CA GLN A 240 -10.47 8.21 4.78
C GLN A 240 -10.38 9.72 4.56
N ALA A 241 -9.30 10.35 5.01
CA ALA A 241 -9.06 11.77 4.81
C ALA A 241 -8.91 12.11 3.31
N MET A 242 -8.10 11.37 2.56
CA MET A 242 -7.96 11.56 1.11
C MET A 242 -9.30 11.41 0.37
N SER A 243 -10.10 10.41 0.75
CA SER A 243 -11.45 10.19 0.20
C SER A 243 -12.35 11.42 0.41
N GLN A 244 -12.40 11.94 1.64
CA GLN A 244 -13.19 13.12 1.98
C GLN A 244 -12.71 14.37 1.24
N ILE A 245 -11.40 14.55 1.12
CA ILE A 245 -10.80 15.65 0.37
C ILE A 245 -11.20 15.58 -1.11
N TYR A 246 -11.08 14.42 -1.77
CA TYR A 246 -11.46 14.29 -3.18
C TYR A 246 -12.97 14.40 -3.41
N ALA A 247 -13.80 13.92 -2.47
CA ALA A 247 -15.24 14.17 -2.49
C ALA A 247 -15.54 15.68 -2.41
N ALA A 248 -14.87 16.40 -1.51
CA ALA A 248 -15.01 17.86 -1.38
C ALA A 248 -14.59 18.59 -2.67
N VAL A 249 -13.48 18.19 -3.31
CA VAL A 249 -13.06 18.74 -4.62
C VAL A 249 -14.16 18.53 -5.67
N SER A 250 -14.75 17.33 -5.72
CA SER A 250 -15.85 17.04 -6.66
C SER A 250 -17.08 17.91 -6.41
N TYR A 251 -17.47 18.12 -5.16
CA TYR A 251 -18.56 19.03 -4.81
C TYR A 251 -18.25 20.50 -5.17
N ILE A 252 -17.00 20.95 -4.98
CA ILE A 252 -16.58 22.30 -5.42
C ILE A 252 -16.75 22.46 -6.93
N CYS A 253 -16.45 21.41 -7.71
CA CYS A 253 -16.62 21.42 -9.17
C CYS A 253 -18.09 21.44 -9.63
N ILE A 254 -19.02 20.91 -8.84
CA ILE A 254 -20.47 21.04 -9.13
C ILE A 254 -20.91 22.50 -8.99
N GLY A 255 -20.44 23.19 -7.93
CA GLY A 255 -20.50 24.64 -7.82
C GLY A 255 -21.82 25.26 -7.36
N ASP A 256 -22.85 24.47 -7.07
CA ASP A 256 -24.08 24.96 -6.43
C ASP A 256 -23.87 25.20 -4.92
N ALA A 257 -24.84 25.91 -4.30
CA ALA A 257 -24.74 26.30 -2.89
C ALA A 257 -24.79 25.09 -1.94
N GLU A 258 -25.58 24.06 -2.27
CA GLU A 258 -25.71 22.84 -1.45
C GLU A 258 -24.41 22.03 -1.52
N SER A 259 -23.85 21.84 -2.72
CA SER A 259 -22.55 21.16 -2.88
C SER A 259 -21.42 21.93 -2.21
N SER A 260 -21.43 23.26 -2.26
CA SER A 260 -20.43 24.08 -1.56
C SER A 260 -20.50 23.88 -0.04
N ALA A 261 -21.70 23.79 0.54
CA ALA A 261 -21.89 23.46 1.95
C ALA A 261 -21.37 22.05 2.29
N LYS A 262 -21.70 21.05 1.45
CA LYS A 262 -21.17 19.68 1.61
C LYS A 262 -19.64 19.63 1.56
N ALA A 263 -19.02 20.42 0.69
CA ALA A 263 -17.56 20.52 0.61
C ALA A 263 -16.94 21.07 1.91
N VAL A 264 -17.57 22.09 2.52
CA VAL A 264 -17.17 22.63 3.84
C VAL A 264 -17.29 21.56 4.92
N ASP A 265 -18.42 20.85 4.97
CA ASP A 265 -18.70 19.83 5.99
C ASP A 265 -17.72 18.64 5.91
N LEU A 266 -17.27 18.30 4.70
CA LEU A 266 -16.28 17.23 4.48
C LEU A 266 -14.86 17.67 4.82
N ILE A 267 -14.46 18.91 4.46
CA ILE A 267 -13.08 19.37 4.66
C ILE A 267 -12.82 19.86 6.09
N GLY A 268 -13.83 20.40 6.78
CA GLY A 268 -13.71 20.95 8.13
C GLY A 268 -13.10 19.98 9.14
N PRO A 269 -13.63 18.75 9.29
CA PRO A 269 -13.06 17.74 10.19
C PRO A 269 -11.62 17.37 9.83
N VAL A 270 -11.31 17.24 8.54
CA VAL A 270 -9.96 16.93 8.03
C VAL A 270 -8.97 18.04 8.42
N LEU A 271 -9.36 19.30 8.30
CA LEU A 271 -8.53 20.44 8.71
C LEU A 271 -8.32 20.51 10.23
N GLY A 272 -9.34 20.16 11.02
CA GLY A 272 -9.24 20.14 12.49
C GLY A 272 -8.18 19.16 13.01
N VAL A 273 -7.87 18.12 12.22
CA VAL A 273 -6.87 17.11 12.57
C VAL A 273 -5.61 17.19 11.68
N ILE A 274 -5.42 18.29 10.94
CA ILE A 274 -4.39 18.38 9.90
C ILE A 274 -2.96 18.19 10.42
N ASP A 275 -2.68 18.68 11.62
CA ASP A 275 -1.36 18.55 12.25
C ASP A 275 -1.16 17.20 12.94
N SER A 276 -2.23 16.40 13.05
CA SER A 276 -2.15 15.00 13.49
C SER A 276 -1.93 14.02 12.34
N PHE A 277 -2.02 14.48 11.08
CA PHE A 277 -1.71 13.61 9.95
C PHE A 277 -0.24 13.22 9.96
N VAL A 278 -0.01 11.91 9.91
CA VAL A 278 1.33 11.35 9.77
C VAL A 278 1.91 11.63 8.37
N GLY A 279 1.06 11.89 7.36
CA GLY A 279 1.46 12.07 5.97
C GLY A 279 1.37 13.52 5.46
N VAL A 280 2.44 13.95 4.77
CA VAL A 280 2.52 15.27 4.12
C VAL A 280 1.54 15.41 2.95
N ARG A 281 1.16 14.29 2.32
CA ARG A 281 0.24 14.24 1.20
C ARG A 281 -1.17 14.69 1.59
N GLU A 282 -1.69 14.17 2.70
CA GLU A 282 -3.01 14.52 3.22
C GLU A 282 -3.08 16.00 3.59
N LYS A 283 -2.07 16.49 4.33
CA LYS A 283 -1.95 17.90 4.73
C LYS A 283 -1.93 18.84 3.53
N THR A 284 -1.09 18.57 2.54
CA THR A 284 -0.99 19.41 1.34
C THR A 284 -2.24 19.35 0.48
N THR A 285 -2.88 18.19 0.32
CA THR A 285 -4.13 18.12 -0.47
C THR A 285 -5.30 18.80 0.25
N ALA A 286 -5.35 18.74 1.58
CA ALA A 286 -6.34 19.45 2.39
C ALA A 286 -6.17 20.98 2.29
N LEU A 287 -4.94 21.49 2.41
CA LEU A 287 -4.63 22.92 2.24
C LEU A 287 -4.99 23.42 0.84
N TYR A 288 -4.73 22.61 -0.20
CA TYR A 288 -5.10 22.93 -1.58
C TYR A 288 -6.61 23.10 -1.70
N THR A 289 -7.35 22.07 -1.28
CA THR A 289 -8.81 22.00 -1.42
C THR A 289 -9.50 23.11 -0.63
N TYR A 290 -9.06 23.34 0.61
CA TYR A 290 -9.61 24.41 1.43
C TYR A 290 -9.25 25.80 0.90
N GLY A 291 -8.01 26.01 0.45
CA GLY A 291 -7.60 27.25 -0.18
C GLY A 291 -8.43 27.56 -1.43
N PHE A 292 -8.71 26.55 -2.25
CA PHE A 292 -9.56 26.68 -3.42
C PHE A 292 -11.03 27.00 -3.06
N LEU A 293 -11.56 26.37 -2.01
CA LEU A 293 -12.90 26.68 -1.48
C LEU A 293 -13.00 28.13 -0.97
N LEU A 294 -11.98 28.62 -0.26
CA LEU A 294 -11.93 30.00 0.22
C LEU A 294 -11.91 31.01 -0.94
N MET A 295 -11.23 30.69 -2.05
CA MET A 295 -11.29 31.52 -3.25
C MET A 295 -12.70 31.60 -3.83
N ARG A 296 -13.42 30.47 -3.87
CA ARG A 296 -14.83 30.45 -4.31
C ARG A 296 -15.73 31.31 -3.42
N GLN A 297 -15.41 31.39 -2.13
CA GLN A 297 -16.10 32.22 -1.13
C GLN A 297 -15.61 33.68 -1.09
N GLN A 298 -14.74 34.11 -2.01
CA GLN A 298 -14.15 35.46 -2.06
C GLN A 298 -13.29 35.84 -0.84
N ASN A 299 -12.86 34.86 -0.03
CA ASN A 299 -11.91 35.08 1.05
C ASN A 299 -10.47 34.95 0.54
N LEU A 300 -10.07 35.92 -0.29
CA LEU A 300 -8.83 35.86 -1.08
C LEU A 300 -7.56 35.87 -0.21
N GLN A 301 -7.56 36.60 0.90
CA GLN A 301 -6.36 36.74 1.73
C GLN A 301 -6.04 35.46 2.51
N GLU A 302 -7.04 34.84 3.13
CA GLU A 302 -6.84 33.56 3.81
C GLU A 302 -6.48 32.45 2.80
N ALA A 303 -7.13 32.45 1.63
CA ALA A 303 -6.79 31.54 0.55
C ALA A 303 -5.31 31.64 0.16
N ARG A 304 -4.77 32.86 0.03
CA ARG A 304 -3.36 33.10 -0.31
C ARG A 304 -2.41 32.43 0.68
N VAL A 305 -2.65 32.61 1.97
CA VAL A 305 -1.81 32.08 3.05
C VAL A 305 -1.82 30.55 3.03
N ARG A 306 -3.00 29.94 2.94
CA ARG A 306 -3.15 28.47 2.92
C ARG A 306 -2.50 27.85 1.68
N LEU A 307 -2.75 28.43 0.51
CA LEU A 307 -2.22 27.93 -0.76
C LEU A 307 -0.70 28.07 -0.85
N ALA A 308 -0.13 29.19 -0.40
CA ALA A 308 1.32 29.39 -0.39
C ALA A 308 2.03 28.40 0.54
N SER A 309 1.50 28.19 1.75
CA SER A 309 2.02 27.21 2.71
C SER A 309 1.94 25.77 2.17
N GLY A 310 0.82 25.44 1.53
CA GLY A 310 0.61 24.14 0.89
C GLY A 310 1.56 23.89 -0.28
N LEU A 311 1.78 24.90 -1.14
CA LEU A 311 2.73 24.82 -2.25
C LEU A 311 4.16 24.61 -1.77
N GLN A 312 4.61 25.39 -0.77
CA GLN A 312 5.95 25.26 -0.21
C GLN A 312 6.17 23.83 0.32
N THR A 313 5.22 23.33 1.11
CA THR A 313 5.30 21.98 1.68
C THR A 313 5.31 20.90 0.57
N THR A 314 4.47 21.05 -0.46
CA THR A 314 4.41 20.12 -1.60
C THR A 314 5.73 20.08 -2.36
N HIS A 315 6.29 21.25 -2.65
CA HIS A 315 7.54 21.37 -3.39
C HIS A 315 8.73 20.79 -2.62
N THR A 316 8.82 21.06 -1.31
CA THR A 316 9.95 20.60 -0.48
C THR A 316 9.91 19.10 -0.19
N TYR A 317 8.72 18.53 0.09
CA TYR A 317 8.64 17.19 0.66
C TYR A 317 8.00 16.13 -0.24
N LEU A 318 7.12 16.50 -1.18
CA LEU A 318 6.41 15.52 -2.03
C LEU A 318 7.03 15.38 -3.42
N GLY A 319 7.51 16.48 -4.00
CA GLY A 319 8.02 16.47 -5.37
C GLY A 319 6.97 16.06 -6.42
N ASN A 320 5.67 16.16 -6.09
CA ASN A 320 4.58 15.84 -7.00
C ASN A 320 4.31 17.03 -7.93
N LEU A 321 4.79 16.92 -9.18
CA LEU A 321 4.69 17.98 -10.17
C LEU A 321 3.24 18.30 -10.56
N GLN A 322 2.34 17.31 -10.54
CA GLN A 322 0.94 17.53 -10.87
C GLN A 322 0.28 18.43 -9.82
N LEU A 323 0.45 18.09 -8.54
CA LEU A 323 -0.09 18.89 -7.45
C LEU A 323 0.56 20.28 -7.41
N VAL A 324 1.87 20.40 -7.63
CA VAL A 324 2.55 21.70 -7.76
C VAL A 324 1.95 22.53 -8.90
N SER A 325 1.72 21.94 -10.07
CA SER A 325 1.10 22.62 -11.21
C SER A 325 -0.30 23.12 -10.88
N GLN A 326 -1.10 22.32 -10.17
CA GLN A 326 -2.44 22.70 -9.73
C GLN A 326 -2.41 23.85 -8.71
N TYR A 327 -1.49 23.80 -7.72
CA TYR A 327 -1.27 24.90 -6.78
C TYR A 327 -0.92 26.22 -7.49
N LEU A 328 0.03 26.17 -8.43
CA LEU A 328 0.44 27.34 -9.20
C LEU A 328 -0.73 27.89 -10.05
N THR A 329 -1.55 27.01 -10.64
CA THR A 329 -2.72 27.43 -11.41
C THR A 329 -3.72 28.22 -10.55
N VAL A 330 -4.01 27.72 -9.35
CA VAL A 330 -4.92 28.37 -8.40
C VAL A 330 -4.34 29.67 -7.84
N LEU A 331 -3.05 29.68 -7.47
CA LEU A 331 -2.36 30.90 -7.01
C LEU A 331 -2.25 31.96 -8.11
N GLY A 332 -2.05 31.55 -9.36
CA GLY A 332 -2.05 32.46 -10.51
C GLY A 332 -3.42 33.12 -10.72
N ASN A 333 -4.50 32.35 -10.61
CA ASN A 333 -5.86 32.89 -10.63
C ASN A 333 -6.10 33.85 -9.45
N LEU A 334 -5.60 33.52 -8.26
CA LEU A 334 -5.70 34.39 -7.09
C LEU A 334 -4.96 35.72 -7.28
N ALA A 335 -3.76 35.69 -7.86
CA ALA A 335 -3.00 36.91 -8.18
C ALA A 335 -3.75 37.79 -9.19
N LEU A 336 -4.43 37.19 -10.18
CA LEU A 336 -5.30 37.93 -11.11
C LEU A 336 -6.49 38.58 -10.40
N ALA A 337 -7.13 37.87 -9.46
CA ALA A 337 -8.23 38.43 -8.67
C ALA A 337 -7.76 39.60 -7.77
N LEU A 338 -6.49 39.62 -7.38
CA LEU A 338 -5.85 40.70 -6.62
C LEU A 338 -5.22 41.78 -7.51
N HIS A 339 -5.41 41.72 -8.83
CA HIS A 339 -4.83 42.63 -9.82
C HIS A 339 -3.29 42.69 -9.85
N ASP A 340 -2.61 41.64 -9.39
CA ASP A 340 -1.15 41.48 -9.52
C ASP A 340 -0.81 40.70 -10.80
N THR A 341 -0.90 41.39 -11.93
CA THR A 341 -0.73 40.80 -13.28
C THR A 341 0.71 40.34 -13.54
N GLY A 342 1.71 40.98 -12.91
CA GLY A 342 3.12 40.62 -13.03
C GLY A 342 3.41 39.27 -12.36
N GLN A 343 3.01 39.11 -11.10
CA GLN A 343 3.16 37.84 -10.38
C GLN A 343 2.34 36.73 -11.02
N ALA A 344 1.09 37.02 -11.43
CA ALA A 344 0.23 36.05 -12.10
C ALA A 344 0.87 35.45 -13.35
N ARG A 345 1.54 36.28 -14.18
CA ARG A 345 2.18 35.85 -15.42
C ARG A 345 3.26 34.79 -15.19
N GLU A 346 4.16 35.05 -14.26
CA GLU A 346 5.29 34.16 -13.97
C GLU A 346 4.83 32.84 -13.34
N ILE A 347 3.85 32.91 -12.43
CA ILE A 347 3.24 31.73 -11.80
C ILE A 347 2.53 30.86 -12.85
N LEU A 348 1.70 31.47 -13.71
CA LEU A 348 0.92 30.74 -14.72
C LEU A 348 1.82 30.13 -15.81
N ARG A 349 2.90 30.81 -16.23
CA ARG A 349 3.89 30.23 -17.15
C ARG A 349 4.58 29.00 -16.57
N SER A 350 4.91 29.04 -15.28
CA SER A 350 5.48 27.90 -14.57
C SER A 350 4.49 26.72 -14.52
N ALA A 351 3.21 26.99 -14.20
CA ALA A 351 2.14 25.98 -14.24
C ALA A 351 1.94 25.38 -15.64
N LEU A 352 1.98 26.20 -16.69
CA LEU A 352 1.84 25.74 -18.08
C LEU A 352 3.00 24.81 -18.48
N THR A 353 4.22 25.13 -18.05
CA THR A 353 5.40 24.30 -18.35
C THR A 353 5.30 22.92 -17.68
N LEU A 354 4.87 22.87 -16.42
CA LEU A 354 4.70 21.60 -15.70
C LEU A 354 3.55 20.76 -16.28
N SER A 355 2.38 21.36 -16.52
CA SER A 355 1.24 20.65 -17.09
C SER A 355 1.52 20.12 -18.51
N LYS A 356 2.28 20.84 -19.34
CA LYS A 356 2.79 20.33 -20.62
C LYS A 356 3.70 19.12 -20.47
N LYS A 357 4.63 19.15 -19.51
CA LYS A 357 5.52 18.00 -19.21
C LYS A 357 4.72 16.75 -18.83
N LEU A 358 3.61 16.94 -18.12
CA LEU A 358 2.75 15.87 -17.62
C LEU A 358 1.69 15.40 -18.63
N TYR A 359 1.54 16.10 -19.77
CA TYR A 359 0.41 15.88 -20.69
C TYR A 359 -0.96 16.02 -20.00
N ASP A 360 -1.03 16.85 -18.94
CA ASP A 360 -2.26 17.13 -18.20
C ASP A 360 -3.05 18.22 -18.95
N ILE A 361 -3.95 17.80 -19.82
CA ILE A 361 -4.74 18.70 -20.69
C ILE A 361 -5.72 19.56 -19.89
N PRO A 362 -6.49 19.03 -18.90
CA PRO A 362 -7.35 19.85 -18.04
C PRO A 362 -6.60 21.00 -17.37
N THR A 363 -5.44 20.73 -16.77
CA THR A 363 -4.64 21.79 -16.13
C THR A 363 -4.10 22.77 -17.17
N GLN A 364 -3.65 22.31 -18.35
CA GLN A 364 -3.27 23.20 -19.45
C GLN A 364 -4.43 24.13 -19.84
N ASN A 365 -5.63 23.59 -20.05
CA ASN A 365 -6.81 24.37 -20.41
C ASN A 365 -7.16 25.43 -19.37
N TRP A 366 -7.07 25.09 -18.08
CA TRP A 366 -7.33 26.03 -16.99
C TRP A 366 -6.27 27.13 -16.93
N VAL A 367 -4.99 26.79 -17.02
CA VAL A 367 -3.89 27.78 -17.06
C VAL A 367 -4.04 28.71 -18.25
N LEU A 368 -4.36 28.18 -19.43
CA LEU A 368 -4.58 28.98 -20.64
C LEU A 368 -5.78 29.93 -20.48
N SER A 369 -6.87 29.49 -19.86
CA SER A 369 -8.01 30.35 -19.53
C SER A 369 -7.59 31.53 -18.64
N ASN A 370 -6.76 31.27 -17.62
CA ASN A 370 -6.27 32.31 -16.72
C ASN A 370 -5.30 33.27 -17.45
N LEU A 371 -4.44 32.74 -18.34
CA LEU A 371 -3.55 33.57 -19.17
C LEU A 371 -4.34 34.45 -20.15
N THR A 372 -5.43 33.96 -20.74
CA THR A 372 -6.33 34.79 -21.57
C THR A 372 -6.87 35.95 -20.76
N ALA A 373 -7.39 35.70 -19.55
CA ALA A 373 -7.88 36.76 -18.66
C ALA A 373 -6.77 37.76 -18.28
N LEU A 374 -5.54 37.28 -18.07
CA LEU A 374 -4.37 38.13 -17.83
C LEU A 374 -4.08 39.07 -19.00
N TYR A 375 -4.06 38.54 -20.22
CA TYR A 375 -3.79 39.32 -21.44
C TYR A 375 -4.88 40.36 -21.69
N GLN A 376 -6.14 40.02 -21.40
CA GLN A 376 -7.26 40.97 -21.45
C GLN A 376 -7.09 42.13 -20.46
N GLN A 377 -6.74 41.84 -19.20
CA GLN A 377 -6.47 42.87 -18.19
C GLN A 377 -5.26 43.74 -18.55
N SER A 378 -4.28 43.17 -19.25
CA SER A 378 -3.04 43.85 -19.65
C SER A 378 -3.14 44.58 -21.00
N GLY A 379 -4.22 44.38 -21.76
CA GLY A 379 -4.42 44.95 -23.10
C GLY A 379 -3.56 44.32 -24.21
N GLU A 380 -2.98 43.14 -23.98
CA GLU A 380 -2.06 42.46 -24.91
C GLU A 380 -2.79 41.61 -25.96
N LYS A 381 -3.50 42.27 -26.89
CA LYS A 381 -4.40 41.60 -27.86
C LYS A 381 -3.73 40.54 -28.76
N GLY A 382 -2.46 40.73 -29.13
CA GLY A 382 -1.73 39.77 -29.97
C GLY A 382 -1.52 38.44 -29.23
N SER A 383 -0.97 38.51 -28.01
CA SER A 383 -0.76 37.35 -27.15
C SER A 383 -2.07 36.70 -26.70
N GLU A 384 -3.12 37.49 -26.48
CA GLU A 384 -4.46 36.98 -26.22
C GLU A 384 -4.95 36.07 -27.35
N MET A 385 -4.86 36.52 -28.60
CA MET A 385 -5.37 35.80 -29.76
C MET A 385 -4.60 34.48 -30.00
N GLU A 386 -3.27 34.51 -29.88
CA GLU A 386 -2.43 33.31 -29.96
C GLU A 386 -2.75 32.30 -28.85
N ASN A 387 -2.96 32.79 -27.62
CA ASN A 387 -3.28 31.96 -26.47
C ASN A 387 -4.67 31.32 -26.59
N LEU A 388 -5.67 32.06 -27.08
CA LEU A 388 -7.02 31.56 -27.36
C LEU A 388 -7.02 30.47 -28.43
N GLU A 389 -6.25 30.65 -29.51
CA GLU A 389 -6.10 29.64 -30.56
C GLU A 389 -5.47 28.36 -29.99
N TYR A 390 -4.43 28.49 -29.18
CA TYR A 390 -3.81 27.35 -28.52
C TYR A 390 -4.76 26.65 -27.53
N GLN A 391 -5.52 27.43 -26.74
CA GLN A 391 -6.53 26.92 -25.83
C GLN A 391 -7.63 26.16 -26.58
N ARG A 392 -8.11 26.69 -27.71
CA ARG A 392 -9.15 26.04 -28.53
C ARG A 392 -8.71 24.64 -28.96
N ARG A 393 -7.50 24.49 -29.50
CA ARG A 393 -6.95 23.19 -29.89
C ARG A 393 -6.89 22.20 -28.74
N LYS A 394 -6.58 22.68 -27.52
CA LYS A 394 -6.51 21.84 -26.32
C LYS A 394 -7.88 21.48 -25.75
N ILE A 395 -8.87 22.35 -25.90
CA ILE A 395 -10.27 22.03 -25.59
C ILE A 395 -10.80 20.98 -26.58
N GLU A 396 -10.53 21.14 -27.88
CA GLU A 396 -10.93 20.17 -28.91
C GLU A 396 -10.31 18.78 -28.66
N ASP A 397 -9.01 18.71 -28.37
CA ASP A 397 -8.30 17.46 -27.99
C ASP A 397 -8.93 16.81 -26.75
N LEU A 398 -9.22 17.60 -25.69
CA LEU A 398 -9.87 17.09 -24.49
C LEU A 398 -11.29 16.59 -24.76
N GLN A 399 -12.09 17.34 -25.52
CA GLN A 399 -13.46 16.96 -25.88
C GLN A 399 -13.49 15.68 -26.70
N GLN A 400 -12.56 15.51 -27.64
CA GLN A 400 -12.42 14.28 -28.41
C GLN A 400 -12.12 13.08 -27.50
N ARG A 401 -11.16 13.21 -26.58
CA ARG A 401 -10.81 12.15 -25.63
C ARG A 401 -11.97 11.80 -24.70
N LEU A 402 -12.70 12.80 -24.21
CA LEU A 402 -13.90 12.59 -23.39
C LEU A 402 -15.01 11.89 -24.17
N ALA A 403 -15.25 12.28 -25.43
CA ALA A 403 -16.25 11.63 -26.28
C ALA A 403 -15.90 10.14 -26.54
N THR A 404 -14.63 9.84 -26.80
CA THR A 404 -14.15 8.45 -26.91
C THR A 404 -14.33 7.70 -25.60
N ALA A 405 -14.00 8.32 -24.46
CA ALA A 405 -14.17 7.72 -23.15
C ALA A 405 -15.65 7.44 -22.83
N HIS A 406 -16.56 8.38 -23.11
CA HIS A 406 -18.00 8.23 -22.86
C HIS A 406 -18.67 7.18 -23.76
N SER A 407 -18.17 6.99 -24.98
CA SER A 407 -18.67 5.98 -25.91
C SER A 407 -18.13 4.57 -25.65
N SER A 408 -17.09 4.44 -24.82
CA SER A 408 -16.57 3.14 -24.39
C SER A 408 -17.60 2.36 -23.60
N VAL A 409 -17.64 1.04 -23.83
CA VAL A 409 -18.54 0.11 -23.13
C VAL A 409 -18.34 0.11 -21.61
N HIS A 410 -17.13 0.45 -21.15
CA HIS A 410 -16.77 0.46 -19.74
C HIS A 410 -17.18 1.74 -19.00
N HIS A 411 -17.56 2.81 -19.72
CA HIS A 411 -17.85 4.10 -19.08
C HIS A 411 -18.98 3.98 -18.06
N ASN A 412 -20.15 3.51 -18.49
CA ASN A 412 -21.33 3.36 -17.64
C ASN A 412 -21.04 2.41 -16.47
N GLU A 413 -20.39 1.28 -16.77
CA GLU A 413 -20.03 0.26 -15.78
C GLU A 413 -19.14 0.80 -14.64
N LEU A 414 -18.30 1.80 -14.93
CA LEU A 414 -17.37 2.39 -13.96
C LEU A 414 -17.98 3.55 -13.16
N ILE A 415 -18.85 4.38 -13.77
CA ILE A 415 -19.46 5.55 -13.10
C ILE A 415 -20.75 5.23 -12.34
N GLU A 416 -21.36 4.07 -12.58
CA GLU A 416 -22.60 3.69 -11.92
C GLU A 416 -22.49 3.75 -10.39
N LYS A 417 -23.45 4.42 -9.73
CA LYS A 417 -23.55 4.56 -8.26
C LYS A 417 -24.00 3.26 -7.58
N VAL A 418 -23.36 2.17 -7.94
CA VAL A 418 -23.61 0.82 -7.44
C VAL A 418 -22.35 0.35 -6.73
N LYS A 419 -22.56 -0.25 -5.56
CA LYS A 419 -21.49 -0.91 -4.80
C LYS A 419 -20.99 -2.10 -5.60
N LEU A 420 -19.69 -2.37 -5.55
CA LEU A 420 -19.12 -3.62 -6.03
C LEU A 420 -19.84 -4.80 -5.35
N GLN A 421 -20.75 -5.45 -6.07
CA GLN A 421 -21.43 -6.64 -5.58
C GLN A 421 -20.50 -7.82 -5.74
N VAL A 422 -19.72 -8.11 -4.71
CA VAL A 422 -19.14 -9.45 -4.55
C VAL A 422 -20.25 -10.32 -3.99
N GLN A 423 -20.71 -11.32 -4.75
CA GLN A 423 -21.46 -12.43 -4.15
C GLN A 423 -20.55 -13.01 -3.08
N GLN A 424 -20.81 -12.67 -1.81
CA GLN A 424 -20.20 -13.36 -0.69
C GLN A 424 -20.45 -14.84 -0.95
N LEU A 425 -19.38 -15.60 -1.11
CA LEU A 425 -19.44 -17.05 -1.22
C LEU A 425 -20.24 -17.51 -0.01
N ASN A 426 -21.50 -17.90 -0.23
CA ASN A 426 -22.41 -18.33 0.82
C ASN A 426 -21.69 -19.42 1.63
N GLU A 427 -21.91 -19.49 2.94
CA GLU A 427 -21.40 -20.54 3.83
C GLU A 427 -21.57 -21.97 3.26
N HIS A 428 -22.50 -22.15 2.33
CA HIS A 428 -22.74 -23.39 1.59
C HIS A 428 -21.60 -23.81 0.65
N ASP A 429 -20.86 -22.89 0.03
CA ASP A 429 -19.74 -23.23 -0.86
C ASP A 429 -18.47 -23.53 -0.05
N MET A 430 -18.24 -22.85 1.08
CA MET A 430 -17.21 -23.21 2.06
C MET A 430 -17.43 -24.62 2.63
N LYS A 431 -18.68 -24.99 2.97
CA LYS A 431 -19.02 -26.35 3.43
C LYS A 431 -18.81 -27.42 2.35
N ARG A 432 -18.97 -27.06 1.07
CA ARG A 432 -18.73 -27.96 -0.07
C ARG A 432 -17.24 -28.22 -0.31
N ALA A 433 -16.37 -27.23 -0.09
CA ALA A 433 -14.92 -27.39 -0.17
C ALA A 433 -14.33 -28.23 0.99
N ILE A 434 -14.93 -28.17 2.18
CA ILE A 434 -14.55 -29.00 3.34
C ILE A 434 -15.04 -30.46 3.16
N ALA A 435 -16.13 -30.66 2.41
CA ALA A 435 -16.69 -31.97 2.11
C ALA A 435 -16.02 -32.63 0.89
N GLY A 436 -14.69 -32.81 0.93
CA GLY A 436 -14.00 -33.79 0.08
C GLY A 436 -14.41 -35.22 0.46
N PRO A 437 -14.21 -36.23 -0.42
CA PRO A 437 -14.76 -37.56 -0.22
C PRO A 437 -14.15 -38.22 1.03
N SER A 438 -14.98 -38.43 2.06
CA SER A 438 -14.59 -39.11 3.29
C SER A 438 -14.29 -40.58 3.00
N LYS A 439 -13.01 -40.92 2.79
CA LYS A 439 -12.52 -42.26 3.13
C LYS A 439 -12.21 -42.23 4.62
N SER A 440 -13.14 -42.75 5.42
CA SER A 440 -12.92 -43.05 6.83
C SER A 440 -11.72 -43.99 6.96
N VAL A 441 -10.61 -43.46 7.44
CA VAL A 441 -9.52 -44.26 8.01
C VAL A 441 -9.59 -44.01 9.51
N ASP A 442 -10.12 -44.99 10.24
CA ASP A 442 -10.03 -45.04 11.70
C ASP A 442 -8.56 -45.08 12.09
N LEU A 443 -8.10 -44.01 12.74
CA LEU A 443 -6.84 -44.00 13.47
C LEU A 443 -7.19 -43.87 14.95
N ASP A 444 -7.18 -45.02 15.62
CA ASP A 444 -7.24 -45.12 17.08
C ASP A 444 -6.08 -44.36 17.71
N ILE A 445 -6.36 -43.22 18.33
CA ILE A 445 -5.42 -42.50 19.19
C ILE A 445 -5.73 -42.91 20.64
N PRO A 446 -4.79 -43.52 21.39
CA PRO A 446 -5.02 -43.85 22.80
C PRO A 446 -5.10 -42.59 23.67
N GLU A 447 -6.14 -42.54 24.49
CA GLU A 447 -6.41 -41.49 25.47
C GLU A 447 -5.22 -41.20 26.39
N SER A 448 -4.85 -39.93 26.50
CA SER A 448 -3.94 -39.43 27.54
C SER A 448 -4.57 -38.26 28.29
N VAL A 449 -5.16 -38.60 29.44
CA VAL A 449 -5.19 -37.84 30.70
C VAL A 449 -5.66 -36.38 30.65
N GLY A 450 -6.97 -36.20 30.76
CA GLY A 450 -7.63 -35.34 31.75
C GLY A 450 -7.17 -33.89 31.94
N LEU A 451 -7.74 -32.96 31.15
CA LEU A 451 -8.08 -31.61 31.62
C LEU A 451 -9.44 -31.20 31.02
N LEU A 452 -10.42 -30.95 31.89
CA LEU A 452 -11.79 -30.56 31.55
C LEU A 452 -11.79 -29.20 30.84
N THR A 453 -12.24 -29.17 29.59
CA THR A 453 -12.67 -27.95 28.90
C THR A 453 -14.20 -27.84 29.02
N PRO A 454 -14.77 -26.72 29.52
CA PRO A 454 -16.21 -26.57 29.58
C PRO A 454 -16.79 -26.37 28.17
N GLN A 455 -17.90 -27.05 27.88
CA GLN A 455 -18.65 -26.93 26.62
C GLN A 455 -19.14 -25.49 26.36
N PRO A 456 -19.22 -25.07 25.08
CA PRO A 456 -19.86 -23.80 24.71
C PRO A 456 -21.38 -23.96 24.70
N MET A 457 -22.09 -23.09 25.42
CA MET A 457 -23.54 -22.93 25.33
C MET A 457 -23.89 -21.50 24.84
N PRO A 458 -25.07 -21.31 24.22
CA PRO A 458 -25.26 -20.43 23.07
C PRO A 458 -25.71 -19.00 23.40
N SER A 459 -25.62 -18.16 22.37
CA SER A 459 -26.02 -16.76 22.28
C SER A 459 -27.35 -16.37 22.95
N SER A 460 -27.36 -15.21 23.64
CA SER A 460 -28.48 -14.27 23.61
C SER A 460 -28.05 -12.86 24.00
N ALA A 461 -28.82 -11.91 23.50
CA ALA A 461 -28.59 -10.48 23.41
C ALA A 461 -28.88 -9.69 24.70
N ARG A 462 -28.35 -8.44 24.72
CA ARG A 462 -28.89 -7.22 25.36
C ARG A 462 -29.03 -7.20 26.90
N LEU A 463 -28.28 -6.30 27.57
CA LEU A 463 -28.77 -5.04 28.17
C LEU A 463 -27.84 -4.47 29.27
N MET A 464 -27.74 -3.13 29.27
CA MET A 464 -27.41 -2.20 30.37
C MET A 464 -25.92 -2.16 30.79
N ASP A 465 -25.18 -1.07 30.54
CA ASP A 465 -25.31 0.28 31.11
C ASP A 465 -25.05 0.31 32.62
N GLN A 466 -23.89 0.84 33.03
CA GLN A 466 -23.70 1.66 34.22
C GLN A 466 -22.26 2.19 34.34
N ASP A 467 -22.13 3.49 34.07
CA ASP A 467 -21.35 4.50 34.80
C ASP A 467 -20.56 4.06 36.03
N ILE A 468 -19.26 4.39 36.10
CA ILE A 468 -18.52 5.11 37.19
C ILE A 468 -17.17 5.57 36.59
N GLY A 469 -16.67 6.81 36.65
CA GLY A 469 -17.16 8.02 37.28
C GLY A 469 -16.24 9.22 36.97
N ARG A 470 -16.85 10.40 36.78
CA ARG A 470 -16.21 11.71 36.93
C ARG A 470 -16.21 12.09 38.42
N LEU A 471 -15.07 12.53 38.93
CA LEU A 471 -14.94 13.49 40.05
C LEU A 471 -13.55 14.14 39.95
N ARG A 472 -13.30 15.41 40.19
CA ARG A 472 -14.06 16.67 40.18
C ARG A 472 -12.99 17.75 40.40
N LYS A 473 -13.11 18.89 39.71
CA LYS A 473 -12.36 20.12 40.02
C LYS A 473 -12.65 20.61 41.46
N ARG A 474 -11.65 21.24 42.09
CA ARG A 474 -11.71 22.48 42.93
C ARG A 474 -10.28 23.05 42.99
N LYS A 475 -9.99 24.20 42.36
CA LYS A 475 -10.03 25.59 42.88
C LYS A 475 -9.22 25.81 44.17
N VAL A 476 -8.05 26.44 44.05
CA VAL A 476 -7.79 27.86 44.39
C VAL A 476 -6.99 28.45 43.24
#